data_AF-A0A3M1FLQ7-F1
#
_entry.id   AF-A0A3M1FLQ7-F1
#
_cell.length_a   1.000
_cell.length_b   1.000
_cell.length_c   1.000
_cell.angle_alpha   90.00
_cell.angle_beta   90.00
_cell.angle_gamma   90.00
#
_symmetry.space_group_name_H-M   'P 1'
#
loop_
_entity.id
_entity.type
_entity.pdbx_description
1 polymer ?
#
loop_
_entity_poly.entity_id
_entity_poly.type
_entity_poly.pdbx_seq_one_letter_code
_entity_poly.pdbx_strand_id
1 'polypeptide(L)'
;IKETLIKNVGAGTIPVIKIEDADFGKKRTLYLKHYHDGRDLDLEYAEHTLKHLQALWRREVVLETVINEKPTLLKLTEDRLKLENL
;
A
#
# COMPACT_ATOMS: atom_id res chain seq x y z
N ILE A 1 -17.97 7.32 20.60
CA ILE A 1 -17.30 8.65 20.51
C ILE A 1 -15.85 8.65 21.01
N LYS A 2 -15.52 8.06 22.18
CA LYS A 2 -14.13 8.03 22.69
C LYS A 2 -13.14 7.32 21.75
N GLU A 3 -13.50 6.17 21.18
CA GLU A 3 -12.66 5.43 20.23
C GLU A 3 -12.39 6.21 18.92
N THR A 4 -13.40 6.93 18.41
CA THR A 4 -13.29 7.75 17.18
C THR A 4 -12.32 8.92 17.35
N LEU A 5 -12.24 9.50 18.56
CA LEU A 5 -11.30 10.59 18.86
C LEU A 5 -9.87 10.07 19.04
N ILE A 6 -9.69 8.87 19.60
CA ILE A 6 -8.37 8.22 19.73
C ILE A 6 -7.78 7.88 18.35
N LYS A 7 -8.60 7.45 17.38
CA LYS A 7 -8.16 7.21 15.98
C LYS A 7 -7.75 8.48 15.22
N ASN A 8 -8.18 9.65 15.68
CA ASN A 8 -7.98 10.94 15.00
C ASN A 8 -6.99 11.89 15.70
N VAL A 9 -6.44 11.50 16.84
CA VAL A 9 -5.41 12.27 17.57
C VAL A 9 -4.04 11.62 17.36
N GLY A 10 -3.07 12.39 16.86
CA GLY A 10 -1.67 11.97 16.70
C GLY A 10 -1.38 11.21 15.40
N ALA A 11 -0.47 10.22 15.47
CA ALA A 11 0.03 9.44 14.32
C ALA A 11 -1.00 8.48 13.69
N GLY A 12 -2.23 8.42 14.21
CA GLY A 12 -3.30 7.56 13.68
C GLY A 12 -3.71 7.93 12.25
N THR A 13 -3.41 9.14 11.78
CA THR A 13 -3.69 9.61 10.41
C THR A 13 -2.76 9.05 9.33
N ILE A 14 -1.68 8.36 9.70
CA ILE A 14 -0.69 7.83 8.75
C ILE A 14 -1.07 6.38 8.39
N PRO A 15 -1.27 6.06 7.10
CA PRO A 15 -1.55 4.69 6.68
C PRO A 15 -0.39 3.76 7.02
N VAL A 16 -0.71 2.60 7.60
CA VAL A 16 0.30 1.61 8.00
C VAL A 16 0.53 0.62 6.86
N ILE A 17 1.62 0.81 6.13
CA ILE A 17 2.06 -0.10 5.07
C ILE A 17 3.25 -0.90 5.59
N LYS A 18 3.19 -2.22 5.50
CA LYS A 18 4.32 -3.10 5.87
C LYS A 18 4.74 -3.95 4.68
N ILE A 19 6.01 -4.31 4.66
CA ILE A 19 6.56 -5.32 3.74
C ILE A 19 6.24 -6.68 4.34
N GLU A 20 5.47 -7.48 3.62
CA GLU A 20 5.13 -8.85 4.02
C GLU A 20 6.09 -9.87 3.40
N ASP A 21 6.56 -9.62 2.17
CA ASP A 21 7.49 -10.50 1.47
C ASP A 21 8.40 -9.70 0.52
N ALA A 22 9.69 -10.07 0.44
CA ALA A 22 10.68 -9.46 -0.46
C ALA A 22 11.09 -10.39 -1.62
N ASP A 23 10.63 -11.65 -1.64
CA ASP A 23 10.80 -12.58 -2.74
C ASP A 23 9.46 -13.18 -3.19
N PHE A 24 8.44 -12.32 -3.25
CA PHE A 24 7.10 -12.75 -3.61
C PHE A 24 7.08 -13.44 -4.98
N GLY A 25 6.55 -14.66 -5.03
CA GLY A 25 6.47 -15.48 -6.23
C GLY A 25 7.83 -15.87 -6.84
N LYS A 26 8.93 -15.82 -6.07
CA LYS A 26 10.32 -16.05 -6.53
C LYS A 26 10.78 -15.09 -7.63
N LYS A 27 10.20 -13.90 -7.69
CA LYS A 27 10.52 -12.86 -8.68
C LYS A 27 11.33 -11.70 -8.08
N ARG A 28 11.67 -11.77 -6.78
CA ARG A 28 12.16 -10.62 -5.98
C ARG A 28 11.22 -9.42 -6.08
N THR A 29 9.93 -9.69 -6.15
CA THR A 29 8.88 -8.68 -6.08
C THR A 29 8.71 -8.31 -4.61
N LEU A 30 8.74 -7.01 -4.31
CA LEU A 30 8.45 -6.51 -2.97
C LEU A 30 6.94 -6.47 -2.79
N TYR A 31 6.42 -7.30 -1.91
CA TYR A 31 5.00 -7.37 -1.59
C TYR A 31 4.74 -6.66 -0.27
N LEU A 32 3.90 -5.62 -0.36
CA LEU A 32 3.48 -4.79 0.74
C LEU A 32 1.99 -4.99 1.00
N LYS A 33 1.60 -4.79 2.26
CA LYS A 33 0.21 -4.84 2.69
C LYS A 33 -0.14 -3.57 3.46
N HIS A 34 -1.22 -2.93 3.04
CA HIS A 34 -1.84 -1.84 3.77
C HIS A 34 -2.73 -2.43 4.87
N TYR A 35 -2.37 -2.16 6.11
CA TYR A 35 -3.17 -2.49 7.27
C TYR A 35 -4.24 -1.42 7.45
N HIS A 36 -5.40 -1.69 6.88
CA HIS A 36 -6.53 -0.76 6.83
C HIS A 36 -7.13 -0.52 8.22
N ASP A 37 -7.03 0.70 8.74
CA ASP A 37 -7.62 1.13 10.03
C ASP A 37 -9.01 1.79 9.87
N GLY A 38 -9.69 1.51 8.76
CA GLY A 38 -11.02 2.07 8.45
C GLY A 38 -10.99 3.38 7.65
N ARG A 39 -9.87 3.70 7.00
CA ARG A 39 -9.72 4.83 6.07
C ARG A 39 -9.20 4.33 4.74
N ASP A 40 -9.85 4.77 3.66
CA ASP A 40 -9.34 4.57 2.31
C ASP A 40 -7.95 5.22 2.15
N LEU A 41 -7.09 4.52 1.40
CA LEU A 41 -5.78 5.02 1.04
C LEU A 41 -5.93 6.05 -0.09
N ASP A 42 -5.29 7.20 0.05
CA ASP A 42 -5.16 8.14 -1.06
C ASP A 42 -4.26 7.54 -2.15
N LEU A 43 -4.85 7.29 -3.32
CA LEU A 43 -4.19 6.62 -4.44
C LEU A 43 -3.00 7.41 -5.00
N GLU A 44 -3.05 8.73 -4.99
CA GLU A 44 -1.96 9.57 -5.50
C GLU A 44 -0.74 9.46 -4.58
N TYR A 45 -0.97 9.58 -3.26
CA TYR A 45 0.10 9.38 -2.28
C TYR A 45 0.65 7.95 -2.29
N ALA A 46 -0.23 6.95 -2.48
CA ALA A 46 0.18 5.57 -2.61
C ALA A 46 1.08 5.36 -3.84
N GLU A 47 0.69 5.92 -4.99
CA GLU A 47 1.49 5.87 -6.21
C GLU A 47 2.88 6.49 -6.00
N HIS A 48 2.95 7.70 -5.45
CA HIS A 48 4.22 8.35 -5.15
C HIS A 48 5.09 7.52 -4.20
N THR A 49 4.48 6.96 -3.14
CA THR A 49 5.19 6.10 -2.18
C THR A 49 5.76 4.86 -2.87
N LEU A 50 4.95 4.19 -3.70
CA LEU A 50 5.39 3.01 -4.45
C LEU A 50 6.49 3.34 -5.47
N LYS A 51 6.43 4.51 -6.12
CA LYS A 51 7.48 4.98 -7.05
C LYS A 51 8.81 5.15 -6.33
N HIS A 52 8.82 5.76 -5.15
CA HIS A 52 10.04 5.88 -4.34
C HIS A 52 10.55 4.51 -3.87
N LEU A 53 9.65 3.62 -3.43
CA LEU A 53 10.02 2.25 -3.05
C LEU A 53 10.61 1.46 -4.22
N GLN A 54 10.03 1.58 -5.42
CA GLN A 54 10.57 0.96 -6.62
C GLN A 54 11.94 1.54 -6.99
N ALA A 55 12.17 2.85 -6.83
CA ALA A 55 13.48 3.46 -7.06
C ALA A 55 14.56 2.88 -6.12
N LEU A 56 14.20 2.62 -4.86
CA LEU A 56 15.08 2.00 -3.87
C LEU A 56 15.29 0.50 -4.11
N TRP A 57 14.21 -0.24 -4.38
CA TRP A 57 14.22 -1.69 -4.55
C TRP A 57 14.70 -2.14 -5.94
N ARG A 58 14.58 -1.28 -6.95
CA ARG A 58 14.92 -1.49 -8.37
C ARG A 58 14.22 -2.66 -9.04
N ARG A 59 13.11 -3.13 -8.47
CA ARG A 59 12.30 -4.22 -9.01
C ARG A 59 10.82 -3.90 -8.86
N GLU A 60 9.99 -4.84 -9.29
CA GLU A 60 8.56 -4.80 -9.13
C GLU A 60 8.17 -4.64 -7.66
N VAL A 61 7.22 -3.75 -7.41
CA VAL A 61 6.64 -3.49 -6.09
C VAL A 61 5.14 -3.67 -6.20
N VAL A 62 4.56 -4.39 -5.24
CA VAL A 62 3.14 -4.72 -5.19
C VAL A 62 2.60 -4.32 -3.82
N LEU A 63 1.44 -3.66 -3.79
CA LEU A 63 0.76 -3.25 -2.58
C LEU A 63 -0.67 -3.78 -2.58
N GLU A 64 -0.98 -4.64 -1.61
CA GLU A 64 -2.36 -5.04 -1.32
C GLU A 64 -3.01 -3.98 -0.42
N THR A 65 -4.15 -3.45 -0.85
CA THR A 65 -4.95 -2.48 -0.09
C THR A 65 -6.44 -2.75 -0.29
N VAL A 66 -7.28 -2.07 0.48
CA VAL A 66 -8.74 -2.03 0.27
C VAL A 66 -9.10 -0.64 -0.24
N ILE A 67 -9.87 -0.58 -1.33
CA ILE A 67 -10.36 0.67 -1.94
C ILE A 67 -11.85 0.51 -2.17
N ASN A 68 -12.68 1.43 -1.67
CA ASN A 68 -14.14 1.31 -1.79
C ASN A 68 -14.65 -0.07 -1.29
N GLU A 69 -14.12 -0.53 -0.16
CA GLU A 69 -14.43 -1.84 0.45
C GLU A 69 -14.07 -3.07 -0.40
N LYS A 70 -13.35 -2.88 -1.51
CA LYS A 70 -12.88 -3.96 -2.38
C LYS A 70 -11.38 -4.18 -2.19
N PRO A 71 -10.93 -5.44 -2.00
CA PRO A 71 -9.51 -5.73 -2.01
C PRO A 71 -8.94 -5.46 -3.40
N THR A 72 -7.90 -4.64 -3.45
CA THR A 72 -7.24 -4.18 -4.67
C THR A 72 -5.74 -4.34 -4.53
N LEU A 73 -5.13 -4.86 -5.57
CA LEU A 73 -3.70 -5.02 -5.72
C LEU A 73 -3.16 -3.90 -6.62
N LEU A 74 -2.31 -3.06 -6.05
CA LEU A 74 -1.57 -2.02 -6.76
C LEU A 74 -0.21 -2.58 -7.17
N LYS A 75 0.05 -2.62 -8.46
CA LYS A 75 1.27 -3.18 -9.02
C LYS A 75 2.06 -2.12 -9.77
N LEU A 76 3.29 -1.87 -9.36
CA LEU A 76 4.18 -0.91 -10.01
C LEU A 76 5.31 -1.63 -10.75
N THR A 77 5.36 -1.45 -12.06
CA THR A 77 6.40 -2.02 -12.94
C THR A 77 6.89 -0.94 -13.90
N GLU A 78 8.18 -0.62 -13.87
CA GLU A 78 8.80 0.39 -14.75
C GLU A 78 8.02 1.73 -14.78
N ASP A 79 7.75 2.29 -13.60
CA ASP A 79 6.97 3.53 -13.39
C ASP A 79 5.47 3.46 -13.77
N ARG A 80 4.99 2.33 -14.30
CA ARG A 80 3.57 2.13 -14.62
C ARG A 80 2.82 1.48 -13.47
N LEU A 81 1.84 2.19 -12.92
CA LEU A 81 0.90 1.67 -11.94
C LEU A 81 -0.21 0.89 -12.64
N LYS A 82 -0.47 -0.33 -12.17
CA LYS A 82 -1.60 -1.17 -12.56
C LYS A 82 -2.44 -1.47 -11.33
N LEU A 83 -3.77 -1.43 -11.51
CA LEU A 83 -4.73 -1.82 -10.48
C LEU A 83 -5.36 -3.14 -10.90
N GLU A 84 -5.32 -4.14 -10.01
CA GLU A 84 -5.98 -5.43 -10.18
C GLU A 84 -6.92 -5.66 -9.00
N ASN A 85 -8.20 -5.96 -9.26
CA ASN A 85 -9.12 -6.34 -8.19
C ASN A 85 -8.88 -7.80 -7.81
N LEU A 86 -8.83 -8.09 -6.51
CA LEU A 86 -8.69 -9.45 -5.97
C LEU A 86 -10.04 -10.17 -5.85
#